data_AF-A0A925YCU7-F1
#
_entry.id   AF-A0A925YCU7-F1
#
_cell.length_a   1.000
_cell.length_b   1.000
_cell.length_c   1.000
_cell.angle_alpha   90.00
_cell.angle_beta   90.00
_cell.angle_gamma   90.00
#
_symmetry.space_group_name_H-M   'P 1'
#
loop_
_entity.id
_entity.type
_entity.pdbx_description
1 polymer ?
#
loop_
_entity_poly.entity_id
_entity_poly.type
_entity_poly.pdbx_seq_one_letter_code
_entity_poly.pdbx_strand_id
1 'polypeptide(L)'
;MSTTGHLVTSEISKSTDTAIAWIDVCAVDDIVPDCGAPALVDGKQIALIRVGDGNEIYALSNFDPFSEAFVIARGIVGDRGGHRKIASPIFKQNFDL
;
A
#
# COMPACT_ATOMS: atom_id res chain seq x y z
N MET A 1 53.31 6.26 30.65
CA MET A 1 53.32 5.52 29.37
C MET A 1 52.32 4.39 29.46
N SER A 2 51.49 4.26 28.43
CA SER A 2 50.55 3.17 28.14
C SER A 2 49.21 3.13 28.89
N THR A 3 48.20 3.58 28.14
CA THR A 3 46.75 3.56 28.33
C THR A 3 46.20 2.13 28.25
N THR A 4 45.42 1.68 29.23
CA THR A 4 44.63 0.44 29.10
C THR A 4 43.34 0.75 28.35
N GLY A 5 43.27 0.26 27.12
CA GLY A 5 42.17 0.47 26.18
C GLY A 5 40.85 -0.11 26.69
N HIS A 6 39.81 0.71 26.61
CA HIS A 6 38.41 0.34 26.79
C HIS A 6 38.00 -0.54 25.61
N LEU A 7 37.63 -1.79 25.87
CA LEU A 7 37.03 -2.68 24.87
C LEU A 7 35.63 -2.16 24.56
N VAL A 8 35.49 -1.50 23.41
CA VAL A 8 34.18 -1.18 22.83
C VAL A 8 33.62 -2.51 22.30
N THR A 9 32.69 -3.09 23.04
CA THR A 9 31.82 -4.14 22.53
C THR A 9 30.93 -3.50 21.47
N SER A 10 31.25 -3.74 20.20
CA SER A 10 30.39 -3.37 19.08
C SER A 10 29.10 -4.20 19.19
N GLU A 11 28.00 -3.54 19.54
CA GLU A 11 26.67 -4.10 19.38
C GLU A 11 26.42 -4.28 17.88
N ILE A 12 26.48 -5.53 17.42
CA ILE A 12 26.12 -5.91 16.07
C ILE A 12 24.60 -5.74 15.97
N SER A 13 24.15 -4.65 15.35
CA SER A 13 22.75 -4.45 14.96
C SER A 13 22.29 -5.65 14.14
N LYS A 14 21.48 -6.52 14.77
CA LYS A 14 20.84 -7.66 14.12
C LYS A 14 19.83 -7.09 13.13
N SER A 15 20.17 -7.08 11.85
CA SER A 15 19.23 -6.78 10.77
C SER A 15 18.09 -7.79 10.86
N THR A 16 16.92 -7.37 11.35
CA THR A 16 15.74 -8.21 11.38
C THR A 16 15.32 -8.47 9.94
N ASP A 17 15.62 -9.66 9.43
CA ASP A 17 15.01 -10.21 8.22
C ASP A 17 13.50 -10.24 8.47
N THR A 18 12.80 -9.22 7.97
CA THR A 18 11.35 -9.12 8.12
C THR A 18 10.77 -10.13 7.15
N ALA A 19 10.52 -11.35 7.65
CA ALA A 19 9.88 -12.39 6.86
C ALA A 19 8.60 -11.82 6.23
N ILE A 20 8.54 -11.84 4.90
CA ILE A 20 7.39 -11.35 4.14
C ILE A 20 6.26 -12.36 4.34
N ALA A 21 5.30 -12.00 5.21
CA ALA A 21 4.08 -12.77 5.42
C ALA A 21 3.01 -12.28 4.45
N TRP A 22 2.57 -13.16 3.54
CA TRP A 22 1.42 -12.90 2.68
C TRP A 22 0.14 -13.19 3.46
N ILE A 23 -0.87 -12.33 3.29
CA ILE A 23 -2.17 -12.44 3.93
C ILE A 23 -3.22 -12.56 2.83
N ASP A 24 -4.02 -13.62 2.89
CA ASP A 24 -5.17 -13.78 2.00
C ASP A 24 -6.28 -12.80 2.39
N VAL A 25 -6.79 -12.06 1.40
CA VAL A 25 -7.81 -11.01 1.61
C VAL A 25 -9.15 -11.36 0.98
N CYS A 26 -9.20 -11.52 -0.34
CA CYS A 26 -10.40 -11.90 -1.10
C CYS A 26 -10.01 -12.49 -2.46
N ALA A 27 -10.98 -13.05 -3.20
CA ALA A 27 -10.74 -13.44 -4.58
C ALA A 27 -10.67 -12.20 -5.49
N VAL A 28 -9.92 -12.30 -6.59
CA VAL A 28 -9.85 -11.22 -7.60
C VAL A 28 -11.22 -10.95 -8.21
N ASP A 29 -12.02 -11.99 -8.38
CA ASP A 29 -13.37 -11.91 -8.97
C ASP A 29 -14.39 -11.22 -8.05
N ASP A 30 -14.07 -11.07 -6.76
CA ASP A 30 -14.88 -10.27 -5.82
C ASP A 30 -14.70 -8.75 -6.08
N ILE A 31 -13.63 -8.36 -6.79
CA ILE A 31 -13.34 -6.98 -7.16
C ILE A 31 -13.82 -6.76 -8.60
N VAL A 32 -14.79 -5.86 -8.74
CA VAL A 32 -15.32 -5.45 -10.05
C VAL A 32 -14.18 -4.83 -10.88
N PRO A 33 -14.08 -5.15 -12.19
CA PRO A 33 -13.14 -4.48 -13.10
C PRO A 33 -13.20 -2.95 -13.00
N ASP A 34 -12.03 -2.32 -13.05
CA ASP A 34 -11.83 -0.86 -12.93
C ASP A 34 -12.41 -0.23 -11.64
N CYS A 35 -12.58 -1.04 -10.59
CA CYS A 35 -13.09 -0.60 -9.29
C CYS A 35 -12.11 -0.92 -8.16
N GLY A 36 -12.27 -0.20 -7.05
CA GLY A 36 -11.58 -0.48 -5.80
C GLY A 36 -12.47 -1.22 -4.78
N ALA A 37 -11.85 -2.08 -3.98
CA ALA A 37 -12.45 -2.75 -2.83
C ALA A 37 -11.66 -2.40 -1.56
N PRO A 38 -12.32 -1.92 -0.49
CA PRO A 38 -11.66 -1.71 0.79
C PRO A 38 -11.48 -3.04 1.53
N ALA A 39 -10.31 -3.24 2.11
CA ALA A 39 -9.97 -4.39 2.94
C ALA A 39 -9.36 -3.93 4.27
N LEU A 40 -9.60 -4.68 5.34
CA LEU A 40 -8.99 -4.47 6.64
C LEU A 40 -7.95 -5.57 6.88
N VAL A 41 -6.66 -5.20 6.87
CA VAL A 41 -5.54 -6.11 7.04
C VAL A 41 -4.74 -5.66 8.26
N ASP A 42 -4.67 -6.49 9.30
CA ASP A 42 -3.98 -6.18 10.57
C ASP A 42 -4.35 -4.80 11.16
N GLY A 43 -5.64 -4.45 11.09
CA GLY A 43 -6.16 -3.16 11.58
C GLY A 43 -5.86 -1.95 10.68
N LYS A 44 -5.24 -2.15 9.51
CA LYS A 44 -5.00 -1.12 8.50
C LYS A 44 -5.99 -1.25 7.36
N GLN A 45 -6.58 -0.13 6.93
CA GLN A 45 -7.44 -0.14 5.75
C GLN A 45 -6.62 0.01 4.48
N ILE A 46 -6.75 -0.98 3.60
CA ILE A 46 -6.08 -1.07 2.31
C ILE A 46 -7.15 -0.96 1.22
N ALA A 47 -6.89 -0.17 0.19
CA ALA A 47 -7.68 -0.13 -1.02
C ALA A 47 -7.02 -1.06 -2.04
N LEU A 48 -7.75 -2.10 -2.46
CA LEU A 48 -7.37 -3.00 -3.54
C LEU A 48 -8.04 -2.55 -4.83
N ILE A 49 -7.28 -2.19 -5.85
CA ILE A 49 -7.79 -1.63 -7.10
C ILE A 49 -7.51 -2.62 -8.23
N ARG A 50 -8.58 -3.08 -8.88
CA ARG A 50 -8.48 -3.89 -10.09
C ARG A 50 -8.47 -2.99 -11.31
N VAL A 51 -7.49 -3.19 -12.20
CA VAL A 51 -7.37 -2.40 -13.44
C VAL A 51 -7.66 -3.30 -14.64
N GLY A 52 -8.65 -2.91 -15.43
CA GLY A 52 -9.17 -3.69 -16.55
C GLY A 52 -9.79 -5.03 -16.14
N ASP A 53 -9.98 -5.91 -17.13
CA ASP A 53 -10.63 -7.21 -16.95
C ASP A 53 -9.68 -8.32 -16.45
N GLY A 54 -8.37 -8.03 -16.35
CA GLY A 54 -7.35 -8.99 -15.93
C GLY A 54 -7.30 -9.25 -14.42
N ASN A 55 -6.22 -9.92 -14.00
CA ASN A 55 -5.93 -10.20 -12.59
C ASN A 55 -4.95 -9.20 -11.97
N GLU A 56 -4.78 -8.04 -12.61
CA GLU A 56 -3.87 -7.00 -12.14
C GLU A 56 -4.55 -6.21 -11.01
N ILE A 57 -3.98 -6.32 -9.81
CA ILE A 57 -4.44 -5.65 -8.59
C ILE A 57 -3.33 -4.78 -8.04
N TYR A 58 -3.70 -3.54 -7.70
CA TYR A 58 -2.84 -2.60 -6.99
C TYR A 58 -3.34 -2.43 -5.56
N ALA A 59 -2.43 -2.24 -4.61
CA ALA A 59 -2.76 -2.07 -3.20
C ALA A 59 -2.14 -0.77 -2.67
N LEU A 60 -2.98 0.07 -2.08
CA LEU A 60 -2.56 1.32 -1.45
C LEU A 60 -3.34 1.56 -0.15
N SER A 61 -2.90 2.53 0.66
CA SER A 61 -3.68 2.93 1.85
C SER A 61 -5.06 3.43 1.42
N ASN A 62 -6.12 2.96 2.08
CA ASN A 62 -7.47 3.48 1.81
C ASN A 62 -7.65 4.92 2.33
N PHE A 63 -6.74 5.39 3.19
CA PHE A 63 -6.75 6.73 3.76
C PHE A 63 -6.25 7.77 2.74
N ASP A 64 -7.10 8.74 2.42
CA ASP A 64 -6.76 9.93 1.65
C ASP A 64 -6.27 11.03 2.61
N PRO A 65 -5.00 11.45 2.56
CA PRO A 65 -4.46 12.46 3.45
C PRO A 65 -5.04 13.86 3.22
N PHE A 66 -5.68 14.12 2.08
CA PHE A 66 -6.25 15.44 1.77
C PHE A 66 -7.67 15.59 2.29
N SER A 67 -8.45 14.50 2.27
CA SER A 67 -9.80 14.48 2.83
C SER A 67 -9.87 13.93 4.25
N GLU A 68 -8.74 13.44 4.77
CA GLU A 68 -8.62 12.78 6.08
C GLU A 68 -9.63 11.63 6.24
N ALA A 69 -9.93 10.93 5.13
CA ALA A 69 -11.01 9.96 5.05
C ALA A 69 -10.61 8.69 4.30
N PHE A 70 -11.26 7.57 4.63
CA PHE A 70 -11.00 6.27 4.03
C PHE A 70 -11.81 6.06 2.73
N VAL A 71 -11.48 6.79 1.68
CA VAL A 71 -12.31 6.89 0.46
C VAL A 71 -11.61 6.48 -0.83
N ILE A 72 -10.33 6.11 -0.80
CA ILE A 72 -9.54 5.83 -2.00
C ILE A 72 -10.14 4.69 -2.83
N ALA A 73 -10.61 3.61 -2.18
CA ALA A 73 -11.24 2.48 -2.87
C ALA A 73 -12.48 2.86 -3.71
N ARG A 74 -13.08 4.04 -3.47
CA ARG A 74 -14.25 4.53 -4.22
C ARG A 74 -13.87 5.45 -5.37
N GLY A 75 -12.58 5.67 -5.59
CA GLY A 75 -12.06 6.52 -6.64
C GLY A 75 -12.30 5.96 -8.04
N ILE A 76 -12.19 6.84 -9.03
CA ILE A 76 -12.33 6.46 -10.45
C ILE A 76 -10.96 6.03 -10.97
N VAL A 77 -10.88 4.79 -11.45
CA VAL A 77 -9.69 4.27 -12.16
C VAL A 77 -9.64 4.89 -13.55
N GLY A 78 -8.44 5.25 -13.99
CA GLY A 78 -8.22 5.76 -15.34
C GLY A 78 -6.77 5.60 -15.78
N ASP A 79 -6.52 6.04 -17.01
CA ASP A 79 -5.20 6.03 -17.61
C ASP A 79 -4.83 7.46 -18.02
N ARG A 80 -3.56 7.83 -17.84
CA ARG A 80 -3.01 9.03 -18.46
C ARG A 80 -1.66 8.74 -19.10
N GLY A 81 -1.68 8.45 -20.40
CA GLY A 81 -0.47 8.24 -21.19
C GLY A 81 0.24 6.92 -20.85
N GLY A 82 -0.52 5.88 -20.50
CA GLY A 82 0.00 4.57 -20.08
C GLY A 82 0.24 4.42 -18.58
N HIS A 83 0.00 5.47 -17.79
CA HIS A 83 0.09 5.43 -16.34
C HIS A 83 -1.31 5.23 -15.73
N ARG A 84 -1.46 4.14 -14.98
CA ARG A 84 -2.70 3.82 -14.27
C ARG A 84 -2.84 4.76 -13.08
N LYS A 85 -4.05 5.25 -12.85
CA LYS A 85 -4.33 6.20 -11.79
C LYS A 85 -5.69 5.94 -11.18
N ILE A 86 -5.82 6.25 -9.88
CA ILE A 86 -7.11 6.37 -9.21
C ILE A 86 -7.31 7.80 -8.72
N ALA A 87 -8.47 8.39 -9.06
CA ALA A 87 -8.83 9.73 -8.62
C ALA A 87 -9.71 9.68 -7.35
N SER A 88 -9.29 10.33 -6.26
CA SER A 88 -10.10 10.44 -5.03
C SER A 88 -11.47 11.09 -5.33
N PRO A 89 -12.59 10.53 -4.84
CA PRO A 89 -13.93 11.06 -5.11
C PRO A 89 -14.18 12.47 -4.59
N ILE A 90 -13.46 12.88 -3.54
CA ILE A 90 -13.74 14.12 -2.82
C ILE A 90 -13.02 15.30 -3.47
N PHE A 91 -11.70 15.19 -3.68
CA PHE A 91 -10.89 16.31 -4.18
C PHE A 91 -10.26 16.08 -5.56
N LYS A 92 -10.62 14.98 -6.26
CA LYS A 92 -10.11 14.62 -7.59
C LYS A 92 -8.57 14.52 -7.68
N GLN A 93 -7.91 14.33 -6.54
CA GLN A 93 -6.47 14.08 -6.50
C GLN A 93 -6.19 12.74 -7.16
N ASN A 94 -5.15 12.70 -7.99
CA ASN A 94 -4.78 11.49 -8.73
C ASN A 94 -3.65 10.79 -7.98
N PHE A 95 -3.86 9.52 -7.66
CA PHE A 95 -2.85 8.63 -7.13
C PHE A 95 -2.40 7.69 -8.26
N ASP A 96 -1.08 7.56 -8.42
CA ASP A 96 -0.47 6.61 -9.34
C ASP A 96 -0.63 5.19 -8.77
N LEU A 97 -0.97 4.22 -9.62
CA LEU A 97 -1.21 2.82 -9.26
C LEU A 97 -0.02 1.96 -9.67
#